data_AF-A0A521LCR0-F1
#
_entry.id   AF-A0A521LCR0-F1
#
_cell.length_a   1.000
_cell.length_b   1.000
_cell.length_c   1.000
_cell.angle_alpha   90.00
_cell.angle_beta   90.00
_cell.angle_gamma   90.00
#
_symmetry.space_group_name_H-M   'P 1'
#
loop_
_entity.id
_entity.type
_entity.pdbx_description
1 polymer ?
#
loop_
_entity_poly.entity_id
_entity_poly.type
_entity_poly.pdbx_seq_one_letter_code
_entity_poly.pdbx_strand_id
1 'polypeptide(L)'
;MQRTPWGLIGLLVAAGIVAAFHVGKAPPALPSIREDLGASLRQAGWLLSTINLMTALGGMAIALTADRFGHRRLVILGTALSLVASLAGAFASDVDQLLITRVFEGLGFIAVTVAIPTLLLRIASLSDQRLAMAFWTTYMPAGAGTMMLISAVVLPGESWRIAWLVAAGASALMLLALLAKALPSRELDPQPVKRHPVLAEMAEVASSGGPLAIAVCFGAYACCWFAVVGFLPTLQVERLGFATSTAAIVTALVTIVNVSGNLSAGWLLHHGVPRVAMIVGAAVSMAFCAAGIFVDGVPDLLRLVLAGVYSAVIGVVPGALFTAIPTHAPRPELAGASTGLLMQGSNIGGLLGPPITGALVAAGGWSSAAWLTSIALGIVAAAGLFLHWRERRRLAA
;
A
#
# COMPACT_ATOMS: atom_id res chain seq x y z
N MET A 1 -12.34 -10.55 -30.29
CA MET A 1 -11.62 -10.43 -29.00
C MET A 1 -11.35 -8.96 -28.76
N GLN A 2 -11.91 -8.36 -27.71
CA GLN A 2 -11.60 -6.96 -27.38
C GLN A 2 -10.11 -6.87 -27.01
N ARG A 3 -9.39 -5.97 -27.67
CA ARG A 3 -7.98 -5.71 -27.38
C ARG A 3 -7.88 -4.97 -26.06
N THR A 4 -6.93 -5.37 -25.22
CA THR A 4 -6.68 -4.70 -23.94
C THR A 4 -6.23 -3.25 -24.16
N PRO A 5 -6.92 -2.25 -23.57
CA PRO A 5 -6.61 -0.83 -23.72
C PRO A 5 -5.45 -0.43 -22.81
N TRP A 6 -4.21 -0.81 -23.17
CA TRP A 6 -3.02 -0.58 -22.34
C TRP A 6 -2.77 0.88 -21.96
N GLY A 7 -3.16 1.85 -22.82
CA GLY A 7 -3.07 3.27 -22.47
C GLY A 7 -3.99 3.67 -21.31
N LEU A 8 -5.16 3.05 -21.19
CA LEU A 8 -6.10 3.29 -20.10
C LEU A 8 -5.65 2.57 -18.82
N ILE A 9 -5.13 1.36 -18.93
CA ILE A 9 -4.48 0.64 -17.83
C ILE A 9 -3.33 1.47 -17.25
N GLY A 10 -2.43 1.97 -18.11
CA GLY A 10 -1.32 2.82 -17.70
C GLY A 10 -1.77 4.09 -16.99
N LEU A 11 -2.83 4.74 -17.49
CA LEU A 11 -3.42 5.92 -16.83
C LEU A 11 -3.96 5.59 -15.43
N LEU A 12 -4.68 4.47 -15.29
CA LEU A 12 -5.23 4.06 -14.00
C LEU A 12 -4.12 3.68 -13.01
N VAL A 13 -3.09 2.95 -13.45
CA VAL A 13 -1.92 2.64 -12.61
C VAL A 13 -1.19 3.92 -12.19
N ALA A 14 -1.01 4.88 -13.12
CA ALA A 14 -0.43 6.17 -12.81
C ALA A 14 -1.27 6.98 -11.80
N ALA A 15 -2.60 6.91 -11.88
CA ALA A 15 -3.48 7.53 -10.88
C ALA A 15 -3.28 6.89 -9.49
N GLY A 16 -3.07 5.57 -9.42
CA GLY A 16 -2.66 4.89 -8.20
C GLY A 16 -1.31 5.39 -7.66
N ILE A 17 -0.30 5.52 -8.53
CA ILE A 17 1.04 6.05 -8.18
C ILE A 17 0.92 7.45 -7.56
N VAL A 18 0.14 8.34 -8.17
CA VAL A 18 -0.10 9.69 -7.65
C VAL A 18 -0.85 9.65 -6.31
N ALA A 19 -1.84 8.77 -6.15
CA ALA A 19 -2.48 8.57 -4.85
C ALA A 19 -1.48 8.11 -3.77
N ALA A 20 -0.51 7.27 -4.12
CA ALA A 20 0.55 6.84 -3.22
C ALA A 20 1.58 7.93 -2.87
N PHE A 21 1.66 9.04 -3.63
CA PHE A 21 2.47 10.20 -3.23
C PHE A 21 2.01 10.76 -1.86
N HIS A 22 0.69 10.74 -1.60
CA HIS A 22 0.14 11.20 -0.33
C HIS A 22 0.54 10.33 0.87
N VAL A 23 1.00 9.10 0.63
CA VAL A 23 1.60 8.23 1.64
C VAL A 23 3.10 8.56 1.79
N GLY A 24 3.83 8.63 0.67
CA GLY A 24 5.29 8.81 0.68
C GLY A 24 5.80 10.19 1.09
N LYS A 25 4.96 11.24 1.02
CA LYS A 25 5.39 12.60 1.39
C LYS A 25 5.65 12.80 2.88
N ALA A 26 4.93 12.06 3.74
CA ALA A 26 4.90 12.32 5.17
C ALA A 26 6.15 11.87 5.94
N PRO A 27 6.72 10.65 5.71
CA PRO A 27 7.91 10.20 6.44
C PRO A 27 9.11 11.16 6.38
N PRO A 28 9.56 11.65 5.20
CA PRO A 28 10.72 12.55 5.15
C PRO A 28 10.42 13.97 5.67
N ALA A 29 9.16 14.39 5.66
CA ALA A 29 8.74 15.70 6.15
C ALA A 29 8.54 15.75 7.67
N LEU A 30 8.45 14.60 8.33
CA LEU A 30 8.09 14.48 9.74
C LEU A 30 9.00 15.27 10.69
N PRO A 31 10.35 15.26 10.53
CA PRO A 31 11.21 16.07 11.39
C PRO A 31 10.91 17.58 11.29
N SER A 32 10.75 18.09 10.07
CA SER A 32 10.43 19.51 9.82
C SER A 32 9.04 19.87 10.34
N ILE A 33 8.04 18.99 10.22
CA ILE A 33 6.70 19.20 10.79
C ILE A 33 6.77 19.31 12.31
N ARG A 34 7.58 18.48 12.98
CA ARG A 34 7.74 18.51 14.44
C ARG A 34 8.40 19.79 14.92
N GLU A 35 9.38 20.28 14.18
CA GLU A 35 10.08 21.53 14.48
C GLU A 35 9.17 22.75 14.27
N ASP A 36 8.46 22.81 13.13
CA ASP A 36 7.62 23.94 12.73
C ASP A 36 6.30 24.02 13.52
N LEU A 37 5.61 22.89 13.73
CA LEU A 37 4.30 22.84 14.39
C LEU A 37 4.37 22.36 15.85
N GLY A 38 5.57 22.10 16.39
CA GLY A 38 5.74 21.59 17.76
C GLY A 38 5.15 20.19 17.98
N ALA A 39 5.04 19.38 16.92
CA ALA A 39 4.36 18.09 17.00
C ALA A 39 5.06 17.10 17.95
N SER A 40 4.29 16.58 18.91
CA SER A 40 4.76 15.50 19.79
C SER A 40 5.07 14.23 19.00
N LEU A 41 5.89 13.34 19.56
CA LEU A 41 6.19 12.04 18.94
C LEU A 41 4.92 11.20 18.74
N ARG A 42 3.94 11.34 19.65
CA ARG A 42 2.62 10.70 19.54
C ARG A 42 1.86 11.22 18.33
N GLN A 43 1.78 12.54 18.14
CA GLN A 43 1.10 13.13 17.00
C GLN A 43 1.81 12.80 15.68
N ALA A 44 3.16 12.73 15.70
CA ALA A 44 3.95 12.31 14.55
C ALA A 44 3.58 10.89 14.08
N GLY A 45 3.39 9.95 15.02
CA GLY A 45 2.89 8.61 14.70
C GLY A 45 1.48 8.63 14.08
N TRP A 46 0.58 9.45 14.62
CA TRP A 46 -0.76 9.61 14.05
C TRP A 46 -0.74 10.24 12.66
N LEU A 47 0.13 11.21 12.38
CA LEU A 47 0.26 11.81 11.04
C LEU A 47 0.60 10.77 9.96
N LEU A 48 1.47 9.81 10.28
CA LEU A 48 1.82 8.71 9.38
C LEU A 48 0.65 7.73 9.18
N SER A 49 -0.04 7.36 10.26
CA SER A 49 -1.05 6.29 10.21
C SER A 49 -2.46 6.76 9.82
N THR A 50 -2.80 8.04 9.99
CA THR A 50 -4.19 8.54 9.84
C THR A 50 -4.72 8.39 8.42
N ILE A 51 -3.85 8.44 7.40
CA ILE A 51 -4.26 8.16 6.01
C ILE A 51 -4.81 6.75 5.83
N ASN A 52 -4.34 5.80 6.63
CA ASN A 52 -4.79 4.41 6.60
C ASN A 52 -6.07 4.19 7.41
N LEU A 53 -6.48 5.15 8.26
CA LEU A 53 -7.57 5.00 9.22
C LEU A 53 -8.90 4.66 8.54
N MET A 54 -9.27 5.41 7.50
CA MET A 54 -10.55 5.21 6.80
C MET A 54 -10.62 3.85 6.12
N THR A 55 -9.52 3.42 5.51
CA THR A 55 -9.41 2.09 4.90
C THR A 55 -9.43 0.97 5.92
N ALA A 56 -8.76 1.15 7.05
CA ALA A 56 -8.78 0.20 8.15
C ALA A 56 -10.19 0.03 8.72
N LEU A 57 -10.94 1.11 8.89
CA LEU A 57 -12.29 1.07 9.45
C LEU A 57 -13.35 0.56 8.46
N GLY A 58 -13.23 0.89 7.18
CA GLY A 58 -14.34 0.72 6.24
C GLY A 58 -13.99 0.25 4.83
N GLY A 59 -12.78 -0.26 4.56
CA GLY A 59 -12.35 -0.52 3.19
C GLY A 59 -13.23 -1.49 2.39
N MET A 60 -13.76 -2.54 3.04
CA MET A 60 -14.73 -3.44 2.39
C MET A 60 -16.07 -2.75 2.11
N ALA A 61 -16.58 -1.93 3.04
CA ALA A 61 -17.84 -1.20 2.85
C ALA A 61 -17.70 -0.16 1.73
N ILE A 62 -16.58 0.58 1.70
CA ILE A 62 -16.26 1.56 0.66
C ILE A 62 -16.18 0.87 -0.71
N ALA A 63 -15.61 -0.34 -0.80
CA ALA A 63 -15.59 -1.13 -2.04
C ALA A 63 -16.98 -1.53 -2.53
N LEU A 64 -17.85 -1.99 -1.62
CA LEU A 64 -19.23 -2.35 -1.99
C LEU A 64 -20.06 -1.13 -2.39
N THR A 65 -19.83 0.03 -1.76
CA THR A 65 -20.43 1.29 -2.19
C THR A 65 -19.87 1.75 -3.54
N ALA A 66 -18.59 1.48 -3.80
CA ALA A 66 -17.93 1.79 -5.07
C ALA A 66 -18.58 1.11 -6.27
N ASP A 67 -18.94 -0.17 -6.11
CA ASP A 67 -19.65 -0.93 -7.14
C ASP A 67 -20.98 -0.27 -7.55
N ARG A 68 -21.63 0.46 -6.62
CA ARG A 68 -22.91 1.14 -6.84
C ARG A 68 -22.76 2.56 -7.35
N PHE A 69 -21.80 3.30 -6.82
CA PHE A 69 -21.57 4.70 -7.15
C PHE A 69 -20.87 4.85 -8.53
N GLY A 70 -20.10 3.83 -8.92
CA GLY A 70 -19.35 3.77 -10.16
C GLY A 70 -17.87 4.07 -9.95
N HIS A 71 -17.03 3.10 -10.29
CA HIS A 71 -15.57 3.16 -10.12
C HIS A 71 -14.91 4.36 -10.80
N ARG A 72 -15.33 4.73 -12.01
CA ARG A 72 -14.79 5.90 -12.73
C ARG A 72 -14.98 7.19 -11.96
N ARG A 73 -16.17 7.39 -11.39
CA ARG A 73 -16.47 8.59 -10.59
C ARG A 73 -15.63 8.61 -9.33
N LEU A 74 -15.42 7.47 -8.70
CA LEU A 74 -14.58 7.38 -7.51
C LEU A 74 -13.11 7.70 -7.76
N VAL A 75 -12.53 7.24 -8.87
CA VAL A 75 -11.14 7.59 -9.20
C VAL A 75 -11.01 9.10 -9.40
N ILE A 76 -11.95 9.74 -10.10
CA ILE A 76 -11.94 11.19 -10.35
C ILE A 76 -12.16 11.97 -9.04
N LEU A 77 -13.22 11.66 -8.29
CA LEU A 77 -13.54 12.35 -7.04
C LEU A 77 -12.49 12.11 -5.96
N GLY A 78 -11.93 10.89 -5.86
CA GLY A 78 -10.86 10.57 -4.93
C GLY A 78 -9.57 11.31 -5.24
N THR A 79 -9.22 11.44 -6.53
CA THR A 79 -8.07 12.27 -6.95
C THR A 79 -8.31 13.75 -6.64
N ALA A 80 -9.52 14.27 -6.91
CA ALA A 80 -9.88 15.66 -6.59
C ALA A 80 -9.88 15.93 -5.07
N LEU A 81 -10.36 14.99 -4.27
CA LEU A 81 -10.33 15.09 -2.81
C LEU A 81 -8.89 15.08 -2.28
N SER A 82 -8.03 14.21 -2.83
CA SER A 82 -6.61 14.15 -2.47
C SER A 82 -5.89 15.47 -2.81
N LEU A 83 -6.20 16.07 -3.96
CA LEU A 83 -5.73 17.40 -4.35
C LEU A 83 -6.13 18.46 -3.32
N VAL A 84 -7.44 18.59 -3.04
CA VAL A 84 -7.96 19.64 -2.14
C VAL A 84 -7.43 19.44 -0.72
N ALA A 85 -7.43 18.22 -0.21
CA ALA A 85 -6.94 17.90 1.12
C ALA A 85 -5.43 18.14 1.25
N SER A 86 -4.63 17.83 0.22
CA SER A 86 -3.19 18.12 0.22
C SER A 86 -2.90 19.62 0.15
N LEU A 87 -3.68 20.39 -0.61
CA LEU A 87 -3.58 21.85 -0.61
C LEU A 87 -3.93 22.41 0.77
N ALA A 88 -5.06 22.01 1.34
CA ALA A 88 -5.46 22.42 2.68
C ALA A 88 -4.38 22.09 3.72
N GLY A 89 -3.78 20.89 3.63
CA GLY A 89 -2.71 20.46 4.53
C GLY A 89 -1.43 21.31 4.40
N ALA A 90 -1.11 21.82 3.21
CA ALA A 90 0.02 22.74 3.02
C ALA A 90 -0.16 24.07 3.77
N PHE A 91 -1.40 24.47 4.05
CA PHE A 91 -1.72 25.70 4.78
C PHE A 91 -2.13 25.44 6.24
N ALA A 92 -1.92 24.22 6.76
CA ALA A 92 -2.20 23.92 8.15
C ALA A 92 -1.32 24.75 9.09
N SER A 93 -1.96 25.34 10.10
CA SER A 93 -1.31 26.18 11.12
C SER A 93 -0.94 25.41 12.38
N ASP A 94 -1.51 24.22 12.56
CA ASP A 94 -1.25 23.34 13.69
C ASP A 94 -1.39 21.86 13.28
N VAL A 95 -0.97 20.98 14.18
CA VAL A 95 -0.91 19.54 13.94
C VAL A 95 -2.29 18.90 13.83
N ASP A 96 -3.29 19.43 14.53
CA ASP A 96 -4.63 18.86 14.55
C ASP A 96 -5.38 19.18 13.25
N GLN A 97 -5.20 20.40 12.73
CA GLN A 97 -5.61 20.74 11.37
C GLN A 97 -4.97 19.80 10.34
N LEU A 98 -3.66 19.57 10.45
CA LEU A 98 -2.96 18.67 9.54
C LEU A 98 -3.52 17.25 9.62
N LEU A 99 -3.80 16.73 10.82
CA LEU A 99 -4.44 15.41 11.02
C LEU A 99 -5.82 15.32 10.36
N ILE A 100 -6.65 16.37 10.46
CA ILE A 100 -7.94 16.41 9.77
C ILE A 100 -7.74 16.29 8.26
N THR A 101 -6.80 17.05 7.68
CA THR A 101 -6.50 16.93 6.24
C THR A 101 -6.03 15.52 5.87
N ARG A 102 -5.25 14.84 6.74
CA ARG A 102 -4.83 13.44 6.53
C ARG A 102 -6.00 12.47 6.45
N VAL A 103 -7.07 12.69 7.21
CA VAL A 103 -8.29 11.86 7.11
C VAL A 103 -8.90 11.99 5.72
N PHE A 104 -9.02 13.22 5.20
CA PHE A 104 -9.56 13.46 3.87
C PHE A 104 -8.63 12.94 2.75
N GLU A 105 -7.32 13.03 2.92
CA GLU A 105 -6.36 12.38 2.01
C GLU A 105 -6.53 10.86 2.03
N GLY A 106 -6.81 10.25 3.20
CA GLY A 106 -7.13 8.83 3.32
C GLY A 106 -8.40 8.44 2.57
N LEU A 107 -9.45 9.27 2.64
CA LEU A 107 -10.69 9.08 1.87
C LEU A 107 -10.45 9.18 0.36
N GLY A 108 -9.64 10.15 -0.08
CA GLY A 108 -9.28 10.30 -1.48
C GLY A 108 -8.45 9.12 -1.99
N PHE A 109 -7.45 8.72 -1.20
CA PHE A 109 -6.59 7.57 -1.44
C PHE A 109 -7.39 6.29 -1.63
N ILE A 110 -8.25 5.93 -0.66
CA ILE A 110 -8.99 4.67 -0.73
C ILE A 110 -9.99 4.63 -1.90
N ALA A 111 -10.64 5.75 -2.20
CA ALA A 111 -11.58 5.85 -3.33
C ALA A 111 -10.89 5.50 -4.66
N VAL A 112 -9.62 5.90 -4.81
CA VAL A 112 -8.79 5.58 -5.97
C VAL A 112 -8.33 4.12 -5.93
N THR A 113 -7.76 3.66 -4.81
CA THR A 113 -7.08 2.35 -4.74
C THR A 113 -8.03 1.16 -4.71
N VAL A 114 -9.27 1.34 -4.24
CA VAL A 114 -10.29 0.30 -4.30
C VAL A 114 -10.94 0.22 -5.68
N ALA A 115 -11.06 1.35 -6.39
CA ALA A 115 -11.76 1.40 -7.67
C ALA A 115 -10.91 0.88 -8.84
N ILE A 116 -9.60 1.15 -8.84
CA ILE A 116 -8.73 0.80 -9.96
C ILE A 116 -8.61 -0.71 -10.20
N PRO A 117 -8.38 -1.58 -9.20
CA PRO A 117 -8.31 -3.03 -9.41
C PRO A 117 -9.55 -3.59 -10.14
N THR A 118 -10.73 -3.14 -9.72
CA THR A 118 -12.00 -3.55 -10.34
C THR A 118 -12.10 -3.07 -11.79
N LEU A 119 -11.64 -1.85 -12.09
CA LEU A 119 -11.57 -1.33 -13.45
C LEU A 119 -10.57 -2.10 -14.31
N LEU A 120 -9.39 -2.42 -13.78
CA LEU A 120 -8.36 -3.18 -14.49
C LEU A 120 -8.83 -4.57 -14.85
N LEU A 121 -9.45 -5.29 -13.91
CA LEU A 121 -10.05 -6.60 -14.18
C LEU A 121 -11.19 -6.53 -15.20
N ARG A 122 -11.92 -5.41 -15.26
CA ARG A 122 -13.03 -5.21 -16.21
C ARG A 122 -12.55 -4.92 -17.63
N ILE A 123 -11.55 -4.06 -17.80
CA ILE A 123 -11.10 -3.60 -19.12
C ILE A 123 -10.03 -4.50 -19.75
N ALA A 124 -9.27 -5.23 -18.93
CA ALA A 124 -8.26 -6.16 -19.42
C ALA A 124 -8.90 -7.44 -19.97
N SER A 125 -8.34 -7.96 -21.06
CA SER A 125 -8.69 -9.30 -21.55
C SER A 125 -8.34 -10.36 -20.49
N LEU A 126 -9.01 -11.52 -20.50
CA LEU A 126 -8.76 -12.60 -19.53
C LEU A 126 -7.29 -13.07 -19.50
N SER A 127 -6.59 -13.03 -20.65
CA SER A 127 -5.16 -13.36 -20.73
C SER A 127 -4.28 -12.29 -20.07
N ASP A 128 -4.70 -11.03 -20.11
CA ASP A 128 -3.89 -9.88 -19.69
C ASP A 128 -4.22 -9.41 -18.26
N GLN A 129 -5.33 -9.86 -17.67
CA GLN A 129 -5.73 -9.52 -16.29
C GLN A 129 -4.61 -9.75 -15.29
N ARG A 130 -3.84 -10.85 -15.42
CA ARG A 130 -2.70 -11.13 -14.54
C ARG A 130 -1.62 -10.06 -14.65
N LEU A 131 -1.30 -9.64 -15.87
CA LEU A 131 -0.28 -8.63 -16.13
C LEU A 131 -0.75 -7.23 -15.69
N ALA A 132 -2.01 -6.88 -15.95
CA ALA A 132 -2.61 -5.63 -15.49
C ALA A 132 -2.59 -5.52 -13.95
N MET A 133 -2.92 -6.61 -13.25
CA MET A 133 -2.85 -6.67 -11.78
C MET A 133 -1.41 -6.66 -11.26
N ALA A 134 -0.45 -7.24 -11.97
CA ALA A 134 0.97 -7.15 -11.62
C ALA A 134 1.49 -5.71 -11.73
N PHE A 135 1.10 -4.96 -12.77
CA PHE A 135 1.40 -3.54 -12.85
C PHE A 135 0.72 -2.76 -11.74
N TRP A 136 -0.54 -3.09 -11.43
CA TRP A 136 -1.26 -2.45 -10.33
C TRP A 136 -0.46 -2.54 -9.04
N THR A 137 0.06 -3.70 -8.64
CA THR A 137 0.75 -3.84 -7.34
C THR A 137 1.99 -2.96 -7.19
N THR A 138 2.57 -2.46 -8.28
CA THR A 138 3.70 -1.52 -8.23
C THR A 138 3.32 -0.12 -7.77
N TYR A 139 2.04 0.26 -7.79
CA TYR A 139 1.60 1.64 -7.58
C TYR A 139 2.09 2.24 -6.26
N MET A 140 2.04 1.45 -5.18
CA MET A 140 2.36 1.88 -3.83
C MET A 140 3.86 2.14 -3.66
N PRO A 141 4.77 1.17 -3.89
CA PRO A 141 6.19 1.44 -3.76
C PRO A 141 6.72 2.41 -4.81
N ALA A 142 6.20 2.39 -6.04
CA ALA A 142 6.60 3.35 -7.06
C ALA A 142 6.21 4.77 -6.65
N GLY A 143 4.96 4.97 -6.22
CA GLY A 143 4.47 6.29 -5.82
C GLY A 143 5.08 6.79 -4.52
N ALA A 144 5.01 5.99 -3.45
CA ALA A 144 5.55 6.39 -2.16
C ALA A 144 7.07 6.62 -2.25
N GLY A 145 7.82 5.71 -2.88
CA GLY A 145 9.26 5.84 -3.04
C GLY A 145 9.67 7.03 -3.91
N THR A 146 8.98 7.27 -5.03
CA THR A 146 9.23 8.45 -5.87
C THR A 146 8.98 9.74 -5.10
N MET A 147 7.88 9.83 -4.37
CA MET A 147 7.60 11.01 -3.54
C MET A 147 8.63 11.19 -2.43
N MET A 148 9.12 10.11 -1.83
CA MET A 148 10.20 10.19 -0.83
C MET A 148 11.50 10.74 -1.43
N LEU A 149 11.85 10.34 -2.67
CA LEU A 149 13.00 10.92 -3.38
C LEU A 149 12.80 12.40 -3.67
N ILE A 150 11.61 12.78 -4.17
CA ILE A 150 11.27 14.18 -4.43
C ILE A 150 11.38 15.00 -3.14
N SER A 151 10.78 14.53 -2.05
CA SER A 151 10.87 15.17 -0.74
C SER A 151 12.32 15.26 -0.24
N ALA A 152 13.16 14.23 -0.43
CA ALA A 152 14.55 14.27 0.00
C ALA A 152 15.37 15.35 -0.71
N VAL A 153 15.02 15.70 -1.94
CA VAL A 153 15.66 16.78 -2.72
C VAL A 153 15.08 18.15 -2.40
N VAL A 154 13.77 18.24 -2.17
CA VAL A 154 13.05 19.51 -2.06
C VAL A 154 12.98 20.04 -0.62
N LEU A 155 13.06 19.19 0.40
CA LEU A 155 12.97 19.61 1.80
C LEU A 155 14.21 20.32 2.39
N PRO A 156 15.47 20.00 2.00
CA PRO A 156 16.63 20.66 2.60
C PRO A 156 16.58 22.20 2.43
N GLY A 157 16.49 22.92 3.54
CA GLY A 157 16.45 24.40 3.56
C GLY A 157 15.07 25.00 3.26
N GLU A 158 14.05 24.18 3.05
CA GLU A 158 12.71 24.59 2.66
C GLU A 158 11.65 24.12 3.67
N SER A 159 10.43 24.65 3.57
CA SER A 159 9.32 24.22 4.43
C SER A 159 8.76 22.86 4.01
N TRP A 160 8.37 22.01 4.98
CA TRP A 160 7.65 20.76 4.74
C TRP A 160 6.39 20.93 3.88
N ARG A 161 5.81 22.14 3.87
CA ARG A 161 4.64 22.51 3.07
C ARG A 161 4.87 22.27 1.57
N ILE A 162 6.09 22.40 1.07
CA ILE A 162 6.39 22.18 -0.36
C ILE A 162 6.10 20.73 -0.77
N ALA A 163 6.39 19.75 0.08
CA ALA A 163 6.06 18.35 -0.22
C ALA A 163 4.54 18.13 -0.37
N TRP A 164 3.72 18.85 0.40
CA TRP A 164 2.25 18.84 0.24
C TRP A 164 1.80 19.54 -1.04
N LEU A 165 2.44 20.65 -1.42
CA LEU A 165 2.15 21.37 -2.66
C LEU A 165 2.54 20.55 -3.90
N VAL A 166 3.67 19.84 -3.87
CA VAL A 166 4.09 18.94 -4.96
C VAL A 166 3.10 17.79 -5.14
N ALA A 167 2.69 17.14 -4.04
CA ALA A 167 1.67 16.09 -4.11
C ALA A 167 0.32 16.62 -4.61
N ALA A 168 -0.07 17.83 -4.21
CA ALA A 168 -1.24 18.52 -4.76
C ALA A 168 -1.09 18.77 -6.26
N GLY A 169 0.03 19.33 -6.72
CA GLY A 169 0.30 19.57 -8.14
C GLY A 169 0.24 18.29 -8.97
N ALA A 170 0.83 17.20 -8.49
CA ALA A 170 0.73 15.88 -9.12
C ALA A 170 -0.72 15.40 -9.23
N SER A 171 -1.52 15.55 -8.17
CA SER A 171 -2.95 15.20 -8.17
C SER A 171 -3.78 16.10 -9.09
N ALA A 172 -3.44 17.39 -9.23
CA ALA A 172 -4.09 18.29 -10.19
C ALA A 172 -3.81 17.86 -11.63
N LEU A 173 -2.55 17.57 -11.98
CA LEU A 173 -2.19 17.08 -13.32
C LEU A 173 -2.86 15.74 -13.62
N MET A 174 -2.91 14.83 -12.65
CA MET A 174 -3.60 13.56 -12.78
C MET A 174 -5.10 13.73 -12.98
N LEU A 175 -5.73 14.63 -12.22
CA LEU A 175 -7.16 14.93 -12.38
C LEU A 175 -7.46 15.44 -13.79
N LEU A 176 -6.65 16.35 -14.32
CA LEU A 176 -6.78 16.83 -15.70
C LEU A 176 -6.63 15.68 -16.72
N ALA A 177 -5.64 14.80 -16.54
CA ALA A 177 -5.44 13.64 -17.41
C ALA A 177 -6.62 12.67 -17.36
N LEU A 178 -7.19 12.42 -16.18
CA LEU A 178 -8.38 11.59 -16.00
C LEU A 178 -9.62 12.22 -16.65
N LEU A 179 -9.82 13.53 -16.49
CA LEU A 179 -10.92 14.24 -17.14
C LEU A 179 -10.79 14.21 -18.67
N ALA A 180 -9.57 14.34 -19.21
CA ALA A 180 -9.33 14.30 -20.65
C ALA A 180 -9.50 12.90 -21.26
N LYS A 181 -9.08 11.83 -20.56
CA LYS A 181 -9.00 10.46 -21.14
C LYS A 181 -9.96 9.46 -20.54
N ALA A 182 -10.22 9.51 -19.24
CA ALA A 182 -11.16 8.60 -18.58
C ALA A 182 -12.62 9.04 -18.79
N LEU A 183 -12.89 10.36 -18.89
CA LEU A 183 -14.25 10.86 -19.09
C LEU A 183 -14.89 10.45 -20.44
N PRO A 184 -14.15 10.39 -21.55
CA PRO A 184 -14.70 9.93 -22.83
C PRO A 184 -14.80 8.40 -22.97
N SER A 185 -14.16 7.64 -22.08
CA SER A 185 -13.99 6.19 -22.24
C SER A 185 -15.23 5.41 -21.76
N ARG A 186 -15.98 4.85 -22.71
CA ARG A 186 -17.18 4.01 -22.44
C ARG A 186 -16.86 2.69 -21.71
N GLU A 187 -15.63 2.20 -21.83
CA GLU A 187 -15.15 0.99 -21.15
C GLU A 187 -15.19 1.10 -19.61
N LEU A 188 -15.24 2.33 -19.10
CA LEU A 188 -15.31 2.64 -17.68
C LEU A 188 -16.74 2.87 -17.17
N ASP A 189 -17.75 2.74 -18.04
CA ASP A 189 -19.13 3.01 -17.66
C ASP A 189 -19.64 1.97 -16.62
N PRO A 190 -20.55 2.38 -15.72
CA PRO A 190 -21.15 1.46 -14.76
C PRO A 190 -21.87 0.33 -15.48
N GLN A 191 -21.63 -0.90 -15.06
CA GLN A 191 -22.43 -2.06 -15.47
C GLN A 191 -23.56 -2.25 -14.45
N PRO A 192 -24.75 -2.70 -14.87
CA PRO A 192 -25.84 -2.97 -13.94
C PRO A 192 -25.44 -4.09 -12.98
N VAL A 193 -25.28 -3.76 -11.70
CA VAL A 193 -24.98 -4.72 -10.63
C VAL A 193 -26.30 -5.16 -9.97
N LYS A 194 -26.48 -6.46 -9.76
CA LYS A 194 -27.58 -6.98 -8.95
C LYS A 194 -27.44 -6.47 -7.52
N ARG A 195 -28.45 -5.76 -7.02
CA ARG A 195 -28.40 -5.13 -5.70
C ARG A 195 -28.74 -6.15 -4.62
N HIS A 196 -27.76 -6.53 -3.81
CA HIS A 196 -28.00 -7.20 -2.53
C HIS A 196 -27.79 -6.22 -1.36
N PRO A 197 -28.27 -6.52 -0.15
CA PRO A 197 -27.96 -5.71 1.03
C PRO A 197 -26.45 -5.68 1.30
N VAL A 198 -25.86 -4.50 1.52
CA VAL A 198 -24.40 -4.32 1.74
C VAL A 198 -23.93 -5.22 2.87
N LEU A 199 -24.67 -5.28 3.98
CA LEU A 199 -24.33 -6.07 5.15
C LEU A 199 -24.31 -7.58 4.86
N ALA A 200 -25.19 -8.06 3.99
CA ALA A 200 -25.22 -9.47 3.60
C ALA A 200 -23.99 -9.82 2.74
N GLU A 201 -23.63 -8.96 1.79
CA GLU A 201 -22.43 -9.12 0.97
C GLU A 201 -21.15 -9.03 1.82
N MET A 202 -21.09 -8.10 2.77
CA MET A 202 -19.99 -8.01 3.74
C MET A 202 -19.87 -9.29 4.56
N ALA A 203 -20.99 -9.82 5.07
CA ALA A 203 -21.00 -11.06 5.85
C ALA A 203 -20.56 -12.26 5.00
N GLU A 204 -20.98 -12.35 3.74
CA GLU A 204 -20.58 -13.40 2.80
C GLU A 204 -19.07 -13.37 2.52
N VAL A 205 -18.50 -12.19 2.27
CA VAL A 205 -17.06 -12.02 2.03
C VAL A 205 -16.25 -12.27 3.30
N ALA A 206 -16.69 -11.75 4.45
CA ALA A 206 -16.00 -11.90 5.73
C ALA A 206 -16.04 -13.34 6.27
N SER A 207 -17.14 -14.07 6.04
CA SER A 207 -17.27 -15.49 6.40
C SER A 207 -16.53 -16.42 5.42
N SER A 208 -16.13 -15.90 4.26
CA SER A 208 -15.35 -16.66 3.30
C SER A 208 -13.88 -16.70 3.70
N GLY A 209 -13.42 -17.88 4.12
CA GLY A 209 -12.02 -18.06 4.54
C GLY A 209 -10.93 -17.65 3.51
N GLY A 210 -11.25 -17.55 2.22
CA GLY A 210 -10.30 -17.18 1.16
C GLY A 210 -9.95 -15.68 1.23
N PRO A 211 -10.93 -14.79 0.99
CA PRO A 211 -10.75 -13.34 1.17
C PRO A 211 -10.24 -12.96 2.56
N LEU A 212 -10.72 -13.62 3.62
CA LEU A 212 -10.24 -13.37 4.99
C LEU A 212 -8.76 -13.73 5.15
N ALA A 213 -8.32 -14.91 4.69
CA ALA A 213 -6.92 -15.30 4.76
C ALA A 213 -6.02 -14.37 3.91
N ILE A 214 -6.50 -13.92 2.76
CA ILE A 214 -5.81 -12.92 1.94
C ILE A 214 -5.64 -11.60 2.71
N ALA A 215 -6.71 -11.12 3.36
CA ALA A 215 -6.67 -9.87 4.13
C ALA A 215 -5.76 -9.97 5.36
N VAL A 216 -5.81 -11.08 6.10
CA VAL A 216 -4.90 -11.34 7.24
C VAL A 216 -3.45 -11.41 6.78
N CYS A 217 -3.17 -12.14 5.69
CA CYS A 217 -1.84 -12.21 5.09
C CYS A 217 -1.34 -10.82 4.71
N PHE A 218 -2.18 -10.00 4.08
CA PHE A 218 -1.75 -8.68 3.62
C PHE A 218 -1.59 -7.68 4.77
N GLY A 219 -2.43 -7.77 5.81
CA GLY A 219 -2.29 -6.98 7.02
C GLY A 219 -1.01 -7.28 7.77
N ALA A 220 -0.65 -8.56 7.93
CA ALA A 220 0.61 -8.95 8.55
C ALA A 220 1.82 -8.49 7.71
N TYR A 221 1.75 -8.65 6.37
CA TYR A 221 2.73 -8.08 5.44
C TYR A 221 2.90 -6.56 5.65
N ALA A 222 1.78 -5.82 5.70
CA ALA A 222 1.80 -4.37 5.75
C ALA A 222 2.33 -3.88 7.10
N CYS A 223 1.99 -4.58 8.18
CA CYS A 223 2.54 -4.35 9.51
C CYS A 223 4.08 -4.39 9.49
N CYS A 224 4.67 -5.45 8.92
CA CYS A 224 6.12 -5.57 8.75
C CYS A 224 6.70 -4.44 7.88
N TRP A 225 6.06 -4.15 6.76
CA TRP A 225 6.58 -3.17 5.80
C TRP A 225 6.56 -1.75 6.36
N PHE A 226 5.43 -1.30 6.93
CA PHE A 226 5.30 0.03 7.51
C PHE A 226 6.13 0.20 8.79
N ALA A 227 6.31 -0.86 9.59
CA ALA A 227 7.22 -0.83 10.73
C ALA A 227 8.66 -0.57 10.30
N VAL A 228 9.15 -1.29 9.29
CA VAL A 228 10.53 -1.11 8.80
C VAL A 228 10.66 0.23 8.09
N VAL A 229 9.87 0.51 7.05
CA VAL A 229 10.00 1.73 6.23
C VAL A 229 9.75 3.00 7.04
N GLY A 230 8.80 2.97 7.98
CA GLY A 230 8.44 4.13 8.80
C GLY A 230 9.54 4.57 9.77
N PHE A 231 10.34 3.62 10.28
CA PHE A 231 11.39 3.90 11.27
C PHE A 231 12.82 3.78 10.71
N LEU A 232 12.98 3.25 9.49
CA LEU A 232 14.28 3.06 8.86
C LEU A 232 15.10 4.37 8.77
N PRO A 233 14.55 5.54 8.38
CA PRO A 233 15.31 6.79 8.39
C PRO A 233 15.83 7.15 9.79
N THR A 234 15.00 7.02 10.82
CA THR A 234 15.35 7.31 12.21
C THR A 234 16.46 6.38 12.70
N LEU A 235 16.35 5.08 12.41
CA LEU A 235 17.40 4.11 12.76
C LEU A 235 18.73 4.46 12.07
N GLN A 236 18.72 4.86 10.81
CA GLN A 236 19.94 5.24 10.09
C GLN A 236 20.60 6.50 10.68
N VAL A 237 19.79 7.49 11.10
CA VAL A 237 20.32 8.70 11.74
C VAL A 237 20.86 8.39 13.13
N GLU A 238 20.09 7.70 13.97
CA GLU A 238 20.44 7.47 15.38
C GLU A 238 21.52 6.41 15.58
N ARG A 239 21.50 5.30 14.83
CA ARG A 239 22.50 4.21 14.96
C ARG A 239 23.68 4.33 14.01
N LEU A 240 23.45 4.77 12.76
CA LEU A 240 24.50 4.79 11.73
C LEU A 240 25.14 6.16 11.55
N GLY A 241 24.62 7.21 12.21
CA GLY A 241 25.14 8.57 12.09
C GLY A 241 24.95 9.18 10.70
N PHE A 242 24.00 8.67 9.91
CA PHE A 242 23.75 9.20 8.57
C PHE A 242 23.17 10.62 8.65
N ALA A 243 23.55 11.46 7.69
CA ALA A 243 22.86 12.72 7.46
C ALA A 243 21.39 12.45 7.08
N THR A 244 20.47 13.30 7.55
CA THR A 244 19.01 13.15 7.32
C THR A 244 18.65 12.98 5.84
N SER A 245 19.32 13.72 4.95
CA SER A 245 19.12 13.63 3.50
C SER A 245 19.53 12.26 2.94
N THR A 246 20.66 11.72 3.41
CA THR A 246 21.16 10.40 3.01
C THR A 246 20.21 9.31 3.49
N ALA A 247 19.74 9.40 4.74
CA ALA A 247 18.80 8.43 5.31
C ALA A 247 17.46 8.39 4.55
N ALA A 248 16.96 9.56 4.14
CA ALA A 248 15.75 9.67 3.33
C ALA A 248 15.94 9.05 1.93
N ILE A 249 17.06 9.34 1.25
CA ILE A 249 17.37 8.78 -0.08
C ILE A 249 17.47 7.25 -0.02
N VAL A 250 18.22 6.71 0.95
CA VAL A 250 18.38 5.26 1.12
C VAL A 250 17.03 4.59 1.36
N THR A 251 16.18 5.16 2.23
CA THR A 251 14.84 4.61 2.50
C THR A 251 13.94 4.67 1.26
N ALA A 252 14.04 5.73 0.47
CA ALA A 252 13.30 5.85 -0.78
C ALA A 252 13.76 4.81 -1.81
N LEU A 253 15.06 4.58 -1.94
CA LEU A 253 15.61 3.53 -2.80
C LEU A 253 15.16 2.14 -2.35
N VAL A 254 15.20 1.84 -1.05
CA VAL A 254 14.66 0.59 -0.49
C VAL A 254 13.18 0.43 -0.84
N THR A 255 12.40 1.50 -0.77
CA THR A 255 10.98 1.48 -1.13
C THR A 255 10.78 1.21 -2.62
N ILE A 256 11.57 1.85 -3.50
CA ILE A 256 11.47 1.65 -4.96
C ILE A 256 11.88 0.24 -5.38
N VAL A 257 12.89 -0.35 -4.71
CA VAL A 257 13.31 -1.73 -4.98
C VAL A 257 12.16 -2.73 -4.81
N ASN A 258 11.16 -2.43 -3.96
CA ASN A 258 9.94 -3.24 -3.82
C ASN A 258 9.12 -3.36 -5.12
N VAL A 259 9.25 -2.42 -6.06
CA VAL A 259 8.65 -2.50 -7.40
C VAL A 259 9.14 -3.74 -8.15
N SER A 260 10.43 -4.08 -8.03
CA SER A 260 10.99 -5.27 -8.68
C SER A 260 10.34 -6.56 -8.17
N GLY A 261 10.11 -6.64 -6.85
CA GLY A 261 9.38 -7.73 -6.21
C GLY A 261 7.96 -7.88 -6.76
N ASN A 262 7.23 -6.77 -6.83
CA ASN A 262 5.86 -6.75 -7.34
C ASN A 262 5.76 -7.23 -8.78
N LEU A 263 6.65 -6.75 -9.65
CA LEU A 263 6.71 -7.18 -11.05
C LEU A 263 7.12 -8.64 -11.20
N SER A 264 8.08 -9.10 -10.38
CA SER A 264 8.56 -10.49 -10.41
C SER A 264 7.46 -11.49 -10.04
N ALA A 265 6.45 -11.09 -9.26
CA ALA A 265 5.32 -11.96 -8.92
C ALA A 265 4.56 -12.44 -10.15
N GLY A 266 4.31 -11.56 -11.13
CA GLY A 266 3.67 -11.94 -12.39
C GLY A 266 4.51 -12.93 -13.21
N TRP A 267 5.83 -12.71 -13.25
CA TRP A 267 6.78 -13.60 -13.93
C TRP A 267 6.86 -14.98 -13.28
N LEU A 268 6.93 -15.04 -11.94
CA LEU A 268 6.96 -16.30 -11.18
C LEU A 268 5.67 -17.11 -11.39
N LEU A 269 4.50 -16.45 -11.37
CA LEU A 269 3.22 -17.10 -11.61
C LEU A 269 3.09 -17.60 -13.06
N HIS A 270 3.64 -16.87 -14.04
CA HIS A 270 3.69 -17.32 -15.43
C HIS A 270 4.53 -18.60 -15.60
N HIS A 271 5.63 -18.72 -14.85
CA HIS A 271 6.50 -19.91 -14.84
C HIS A 271 5.96 -21.06 -13.95
N GLY A 272 4.73 -20.95 -13.45
CA GLY A 272 4.08 -22.02 -12.69
C GLY A 272 4.51 -22.12 -11.23
N VAL A 273 5.23 -21.12 -10.69
CA VAL A 273 5.57 -21.10 -9.26
C VAL A 273 4.28 -20.94 -8.45
N PRO A 274 3.99 -21.83 -7.49
CA PRO A 274 2.75 -21.75 -6.74
C PRO A 274 2.77 -20.57 -5.76
N ARG A 275 1.62 -19.90 -5.59
CA ARG A 275 1.46 -18.72 -4.70
C ARG A 275 2.00 -18.97 -3.29
N VAL A 276 1.83 -20.18 -2.77
CA VAL A 276 2.33 -20.56 -1.44
C VAL A 276 3.86 -20.52 -1.35
N ALA A 277 4.57 -20.96 -2.38
CA ALA A 277 6.03 -20.91 -2.41
C ALA A 277 6.51 -19.46 -2.45
N MET A 278 5.80 -18.59 -3.17
CA MET A 278 6.09 -17.16 -3.19
C MET A 278 5.86 -16.51 -1.81
N ILE A 279 4.72 -16.76 -1.17
CA ILE A 279 4.37 -16.14 0.12
C ILE A 279 5.26 -16.67 1.25
N VAL A 280 5.40 -17.99 1.37
CA VAL A 280 6.21 -18.63 2.43
C VAL A 280 7.70 -18.40 2.18
N GLY A 281 8.15 -18.49 0.93
CA GLY A 281 9.54 -18.19 0.56
C GLY A 281 9.92 -16.74 0.86
N ALA A 282 9.01 -15.80 0.61
CA ALA A 282 9.19 -14.41 1.02
C ALA A 282 9.27 -14.28 2.54
N ALA A 283 8.35 -14.89 3.29
CA ALA A 283 8.34 -14.84 4.75
C ALA A 283 9.64 -15.38 5.38
N VAL A 284 10.15 -16.52 4.89
CA VAL A 284 11.40 -17.13 5.36
C VAL A 284 12.61 -16.26 5.02
N SER A 285 12.70 -15.79 3.78
CA SER A 285 13.80 -14.91 3.33
C SER A 285 13.83 -13.61 4.13
N MET A 286 12.66 -13.06 4.45
CA MET A 286 12.52 -11.87 5.26
C MET A 286 12.91 -12.10 6.72
N ALA A 287 12.55 -13.25 7.31
CA ALA A 287 12.97 -13.57 8.67
C ALA A 287 14.50 -13.63 8.75
N PHE A 288 15.15 -14.21 7.74
CA PHE A 288 16.60 -14.24 7.64
C PHE A 288 17.21 -12.83 7.48
N CYS A 289 16.66 -12.00 6.59
CA CYS A 289 17.13 -10.64 6.40
C CYS A 289 16.92 -9.78 7.66
N ALA A 290 15.78 -9.91 8.34
CA ALA A 290 15.50 -9.21 9.58
C ALA A 290 16.49 -9.62 10.68
N ALA A 291 16.78 -10.91 10.84
CA ALA A 291 17.80 -11.38 11.77
C ALA A 291 19.18 -10.74 11.47
N GLY A 292 19.58 -10.68 10.20
CA GLY A 292 20.84 -10.02 9.81
C GLY A 292 20.86 -8.50 9.98
N ILE A 293 19.71 -7.82 9.92
CA ILE A 293 19.63 -6.36 10.12
C ILE A 293 19.82 -6.00 11.61
N PHE A 294 19.26 -6.80 12.53
CA PHE A 294 19.22 -6.49 13.96
C PHE A 294 20.38 -7.07 14.78
N VAL A 295 21.15 -8.01 14.24
CA VAL A 295 22.33 -8.57 14.92
C VAL A 295 23.48 -7.56 14.98
N ASP A 296 24.09 -7.45 16.16
CA ASP A 296 25.28 -6.62 16.38
C ASP A 296 26.51 -7.28 15.72
N GLY A 297 27.39 -6.47 15.11
CA GLY A 297 28.58 -6.94 14.39
C GLY A 297 28.44 -7.07 12.86
N VAL A 298 27.25 -6.88 12.30
CA VAL A 298 27.04 -6.83 10.84
C VAL A 298 27.49 -5.47 10.28
N PRO A 299 28.35 -5.43 9.24
CA PRO A 299 28.78 -4.18 8.62
C PRO A 299 27.60 -3.37 8.06
N ASP A 300 27.66 -2.04 8.13
CA ASP A 300 26.55 -1.16 7.75
C ASP A 300 26.14 -1.30 6.28
N LEU A 301 27.11 -1.49 5.38
CA LEU A 301 26.83 -1.76 3.97
C LEU A 301 26.03 -3.06 3.79
N LEU A 302 26.35 -4.10 4.57
CA LEU A 302 25.63 -5.38 4.51
C LEU A 302 24.20 -5.24 5.06
N ARG A 303 23.98 -4.42 6.11
CA ARG A 303 22.63 -4.11 6.61
C ARG A 303 21.78 -3.43 5.55
N LEU A 304 22.34 -2.48 4.81
CA LEU A 304 21.63 -1.80 3.72
C LEU A 304 21.30 -2.74 2.57
N VAL A 305 22.23 -3.63 2.20
CA VAL A 305 21.99 -4.68 1.20
C VAL A 305 20.87 -5.61 1.67
N LEU A 306 20.91 -6.07 2.92
CA LEU A 306 19.85 -6.91 3.50
C LEU A 306 18.50 -6.20 3.53
N ALA A 307 18.46 -4.90 3.83
CA ALA A 307 17.22 -4.11 3.77
C ALA A 307 16.69 -3.97 2.33
N GLY A 308 17.57 -3.79 1.35
CA GLY A 308 17.22 -3.82 -0.08
C GLY A 308 16.65 -5.16 -0.53
N VAL A 309 17.31 -6.26 -0.17
CA VAL A 309 16.83 -7.63 -0.46
C VAL A 309 15.51 -7.92 0.25
N TYR A 310 15.39 -7.53 1.53
CA TYR A 310 14.15 -7.63 2.30
C TYR A 310 13.00 -6.94 1.56
N SER A 311 13.23 -5.72 1.06
CA SER A 311 12.22 -4.95 0.32
C SER A 311 11.92 -5.51 -1.07
N ALA A 312 12.91 -6.06 -1.79
CA ALA A 312 12.67 -6.73 -3.07
C ALA A 312 11.80 -7.98 -2.87
N VAL A 313 12.18 -8.84 -1.92
CA VAL A 313 11.53 -10.13 -1.71
C VAL A 313 10.12 -9.99 -1.14
N ILE A 314 9.93 -9.06 -0.19
CA ILE A 314 8.61 -8.80 0.38
C ILE A 314 7.61 -8.36 -0.71
N GLY A 315 8.08 -7.63 -1.74
CA GLY A 315 7.25 -7.14 -2.84
C GLY A 315 6.59 -8.24 -3.68
N VAL A 316 6.99 -9.50 -3.56
CA VAL A 316 6.33 -10.62 -4.25
C VAL A 316 4.93 -10.92 -3.67
N VAL A 317 4.74 -10.66 -2.37
CA VAL A 317 3.51 -11.01 -1.63
C VAL A 317 2.27 -10.26 -2.15
N PRO A 318 2.27 -8.91 -2.31
CA PRO A 318 1.12 -8.20 -2.86
C PRO A 318 0.71 -8.75 -4.24
N GLY A 319 1.66 -8.99 -5.13
CA GLY A 319 1.41 -9.57 -6.46
C GLY A 319 0.71 -10.94 -6.38
N ALA A 320 1.15 -11.81 -5.47
CA ALA A 320 0.51 -13.11 -5.25
C ALA A 320 -0.93 -12.97 -4.69
N LEU A 321 -1.17 -12.01 -3.79
CA LEU A 321 -2.46 -11.81 -3.14
C LEU A 321 -3.50 -11.18 -4.06
N PHE A 322 -3.14 -10.13 -4.80
CA PHE A 322 -4.06 -9.49 -5.75
C PHE A 322 -4.46 -10.42 -6.89
N THR A 323 -3.54 -11.26 -7.38
CA THR A 323 -3.84 -12.26 -8.40
C THR A 323 -4.62 -13.47 -7.87
N ALA A 324 -4.76 -13.63 -6.55
CA ALA A 324 -5.57 -14.66 -5.90
C ALA A 324 -7.04 -14.23 -5.74
N ILE A 325 -7.34 -12.92 -5.75
CA ILE A 325 -8.69 -12.39 -5.54
C ILE A 325 -9.74 -13.03 -6.47
N PRO A 326 -9.56 -13.08 -7.80
CA PRO A 326 -10.58 -13.63 -8.69
C PRO A 326 -10.89 -15.12 -8.42
N THR A 327 -9.90 -15.87 -7.90
CA THR A 327 -10.05 -17.30 -7.60
C THR A 327 -10.65 -17.58 -6.22
N HIS A 328 -10.47 -16.68 -5.27
CA HIS A 328 -10.92 -16.88 -3.88
C HIS A 328 -12.20 -16.12 -3.54
N ALA A 329 -12.58 -15.12 -4.34
CA ALA A 329 -13.85 -14.42 -4.18
C ALA A 329 -15.03 -15.40 -4.12
N PRO A 330 -16.06 -15.15 -3.27
CA PRO A 330 -17.22 -16.05 -3.15
C PRO A 330 -17.98 -16.18 -4.47
N ARG A 331 -18.10 -15.07 -5.19
CA ARG A 331 -18.65 -14.95 -6.54
C ARG A 331 -17.90 -13.87 -7.32
N PRO A 332 -17.88 -13.90 -8.67
CA PRO A 332 -17.18 -12.90 -9.48
C PRO A 332 -17.60 -11.45 -9.19
N GLU A 333 -18.86 -11.26 -8.83
CA GLU A 333 -19.46 -9.97 -8.46
C GLU A 333 -18.86 -9.37 -7.18
N LEU A 334 -18.34 -10.22 -6.27
CA LEU A 334 -17.74 -9.82 -4.99
C LEU A 334 -16.21 -9.72 -5.04
N ALA A 335 -15.61 -9.74 -6.23
CA ALA A 335 -14.17 -9.52 -6.39
C ALA A 335 -13.76 -8.10 -5.92
N GLY A 336 -14.60 -7.09 -6.17
CA GLY A 336 -14.42 -5.73 -5.66
C GLY A 336 -14.43 -5.69 -4.12
N ALA A 337 -15.45 -6.27 -3.50
CA ALA A 337 -15.56 -6.40 -2.05
C ALA A 337 -14.39 -7.17 -1.41
N SER A 338 -13.94 -8.26 -2.05
CA SER A 338 -12.77 -9.04 -1.62
C SER A 338 -11.47 -8.21 -1.71
N THR A 339 -11.35 -7.37 -2.75
CA THR A 339 -10.25 -6.40 -2.86
C THR A 339 -10.34 -5.34 -1.77
N GLY A 340 -11.54 -4.86 -1.43
CA GLY A 340 -11.78 -3.94 -0.32
C GLY A 340 -11.37 -4.54 1.03
N LEU A 341 -11.68 -5.80 1.28
CA LEU A 341 -11.26 -6.51 2.49
C LEU A 341 -9.73 -6.72 2.52
N LEU A 342 -9.11 -7.08 1.40
CA LEU A 342 -7.66 -7.13 1.25
C LEU A 342 -7.02 -5.78 1.60
N MET A 343 -7.54 -4.68 1.05
CA MET A 343 -7.06 -3.31 1.32
C MET A 343 -7.25 -2.94 2.79
N GLN A 344 -8.40 -3.26 3.36
CA GLN A 344 -8.68 -3.05 4.77
C GLN A 344 -7.66 -3.77 5.66
N GLY A 345 -7.37 -5.04 5.39
CA GLY A 345 -6.33 -5.80 6.08
C GLY A 345 -4.97 -5.10 6.05
N SER A 346 -4.50 -4.72 4.86
CA SER A 346 -3.23 -3.98 4.70
C SER A 346 -3.19 -2.68 5.51
N ASN A 347 -4.29 -1.94 5.55
CA ASN A 347 -4.34 -0.65 6.23
C ASN A 347 -4.47 -0.80 7.74
N ILE A 348 -5.12 -1.86 8.25
CA ILE A 348 -5.04 -2.24 9.67
C ILE A 348 -3.59 -2.54 10.04
N GLY A 349 -2.87 -3.30 9.20
CA GLY A 349 -1.44 -3.55 9.38
C GLY A 349 -0.61 -2.26 9.41
N GLY A 350 -0.83 -1.36 8.46
CA GLY A 350 -0.15 -0.06 8.42
C GLY A 350 -0.53 0.90 9.56
N LEU A 351 -1.76 0.80 10.09
CA LEU A 351 -2.23 1.59 11.22
C LEU A 351 -1.60 1.11 12.54
N LEU A 352 -1.51 -0.20 12.74
CA LEU A 352 -1.03 -0.82 13.99
C LEU A 352 0.50 -1.02 14.03
N GLY A 353 1.14 -1.24 12.88
CA GLY A 353 2.55 -1.58 12.79
C GLY A 353 3.48 -0.54 13.43
N PRO A 354 3.42 0.75 13.04
CA PRO A 354 4.30 1.75 13.60
C PRO A 354 4.10 1.98 15.12
N PRO A 355 2.87 2.10 15.66
CA PRO A 355 2.67 2.20 17.10
C PRO A 355 3.21 1.02 17.92
N ILE A 356 2.98 -0.22 17.45
CA ILE A 356 3.49 -1.42 18.14
C ILE A 356 5.01 -1.45 18.12
N THR A 357 5.61 -1.10 16.98
CA THR A 357 7.08 -1.02 16.83
C THR A 357 7.66 0.01 17.79
N GLY A 358 7.11 1.23 17.84
CA GLY A 358 7.57 2.27 18.75
C GLY A 358 7.49 1.86 20.22
N ALA A 359 6.39 1.21 20.63
CA ALA A 359 6.22 0.71 22.00
C ALA A 359 7.25 -0.38 22.36
N LEU A 360 7.51 -1.32 21.45
CA LEU A 360 8.51 -2.35 21.64
C LEU A 360 9.91 -1.73 21.77
N VAL A 361 10.28 -0.81 20.87
CA VAL A 361 11.59 -0.15 20.89
C VAL A 361 11.79 0.66 22.18
N ALA A 362 10.75 1.34 22.67
CA ALA A 362 10.82 2.06 23.94
C ALA A 362 11.04 1.12 25.15
N ALA A 363 10.50 -0.10 25.12
CA ALA A 363 10.59 -1.05 26.22
C ALA A 363 11.89 -1.87 26.22
N GLY A 364 12.45 -2.18 25.05
CA GLY A 364 13.54 -3.15 24.91
C GLY A 364 14.60 -2.80 23.86
N GLY A 365 14.60 -1.58 23.33
CA GLY A 365 15.50 -1.11 22.28
C GLY A 365 15.17 -1.70 20.90
N TRP A 366 15.97 -1.35 19.89
CA TRP A 366 15.72 -1.74 18.49
C TRP A 366 15.64 -3.25 18.22
N SER A 367 16.27 -4.07 19.07
CA SER A 367 16.22 -5.53 18.96
C SER A 367 14.81 -6.10 19.21
N SER A 368 13.98 -5.42 20.01
CA SER A 368 12.63 -5.88 20.33
C SER A 368 11.66 -5.76 19.15
N ALA A 369 11.94 -4.87 18.18
CA ALA A 369 11.18 -4.74 16.94
C ALA A 369 11.25 -6.02 16.08
N ALA A 370 12.28 -6.86 16.27
CA ALA A 370 12.40 -8.15 15.61
C ALA A 370 11.29 -9.13 16.00
N TRP A 371 10.69 -8.98 17.19
CA TRP A 371 9.57 -9.84 17.62
C TRP A 371 8.31 -9.59 16.81
N LEU A 372 7.97 -8.32 16.56
CA LEU A 372 6.81 -7.96 15.75
C LEU A 372 6.93 -8.52 14.33
N THR A 373 8.08 -8.32 13.72
CA THR A 373 8.35 -8.82 12.36
C THR A 373 8.30 -10.34 12.32
N SER A 374 8.89 -11.04 13.30
CA SER A 374 8.85 -12.51 13.37
C SER A 374 7.43 -13.05 13.49
N ILE A 375 6.60 -12.49 14.39
CA ILE A 375 5.20 -12.90 14.57
C ILE A 375 4.40 -12.66 13.29
N ALA A 376 4.52 -11.46 12.71
CA ALA A 376 3.80 -11.11 11.50
C ALA A 376 4.22 -11.98 10.31
N LEU A 377 5.50 -12.33 10.17
CA LEU A 377 5.95 -13.27 9.13
C LEU A 377 5.43 -14.69 9.35
N GLY A 378 5.31 -15.13 10.61
CA GLY A 378 4.62 -16.38 10.95
C GLY A 378 3.15 -16.39 10.50
N ILE A 379 2.44 -15.28 10.70
CA ILE A 379 1.06 -15.11 10.23
C ILE A 379 0.98 -15.13 8.70
N VAL A 380 1.90 -14.46 8.01
CA VAL A 380 2.00 -14.48 6.53
C VAL A 380 2.19 -15.91 6.02
N ALA A 381 3.13 -16.67 6.60
CA ALA A 381 3.39 -18.05 6.20
C ALA A 381 2.19 -18.96 6.47
N ALA A 382 1.57 -18.86 7.64
CA ALA A 382 0.38 -19.64 8.00
C ALA A 382 -0.81 -19.36 7.08
N ALA A 383 -1.07 -18.08 6.76
CA ALA A 383 -2.11 -17.69 5.83
C ALA A 383 -1.83 -18.19 4.41
N GLY A 384 -0.57 -18.13 3.95
CA GLY A 384 -0.16 -18.68 2.66
C GLY A 384 -0.39 -20.20 2.56
N LEU A 385 -0.05 -20.95 3.60
CA LEU A 385 -0.30 -22.40 3.68
C LEU A 385 -1.80 -22.72 3.68
N PHE A 386 -2.60 -21.95 4.42
CA PHE A 386 -4.05 -22.11 4.45
C PHE A 386 -4.70 -21.85 3.08
N LEU A 387 -4.25 -20.81 2.37
CA LEU A 387 -4.70 -20.52 1.00
C LEU A 387 -4.39 -21.68 0.06
N HIS A 388 -3.19 -22.27 0.15
CA HIS A 388 -2.81 -23.42 -0.66
C HIS A 388 -3.70 -24.64 -0.41
N TRP A 389 -3.95 -24.95 0.86
CA TRP A 389 -4.81 -26.05 1.25
C TRP A 389 -6.23 -25.89 0.70
N ARG A 390 -6.76 -24.66 0.74
CA ARG A 390 -8.08 -24.32 0.17
C ARG A 390 -8.11 -24.45 -1.35
N GLU A 391 -7.06 -24.00 -2.04
CA GLU A 391 -6.93 -24.17 -3.50
C GLU A 391 -6.94 -25.65 -3.89
N ARG A 392 -6.17 -26.49 -3.21
CA ARG A 392 -6.15 -27.94 -3.46
C ARG A 392 -7.50 -28.60 -3.20
N ARG A 393 -8.19 -28.23 -2.11
CA ARG A 393 -9.51 -28.78 -1.79
C ARG A 393 -10.58 -28.42 -2.83
N ARG A 394 -10.53 -27.20 -3.38
CA ARG A 394 -11.44 -26.77 -4.45
C ARG A 394 -11.16 -27.43 -5.80
N LEU A 395 -9.91 -27.82 -6.07
CA LEU A 395 -9.56 -28.57 -7.29
C LEU A 395 -9.90 -30.07 -7.18
N ALA A 396 -10.04 -30.58 -5.96
CA ALA A 396 -10.38 -31.97 -5.67
C ALA A 396 -11.90 -32.23 -5.51
N ALA A 397 -12.69 -31.17 -5.41
CA ALA A 397 -14.17 -31.19 -5.33
C ALA A 397 -14.74 -30.74 -6.67
#